data_AF-A0ABD2IHD6-F1
#
_entry.id   AF-A0ABD2IHD6-F1
#
_cell.length_a   1.000
_cell.length_b   1.000
_cell.length_c   1.000
_cell.angle_alpha   90.00
_cell.angle_beta   90.00
_cell.angle_gamma   90.00
#
_symmetry.space_group_name_H-M   'P 1'
#
loop_
_entity.id
_entity.type
_entity.pdbx_description
1 polymer ?
#
loop_
_entity_poly.entity_id
_entity_poly.type
_entity_poly.pdbx_seq_one_letter_code
_entity_poly.pdbx_strand_id
1 'polypeptide(L)'
;MSLAWNFFTLSDRVAYCNYCDYKKEFPPSSPTTTLLSHLTYKHPDLHEAFKREPKPRRNSSRKGIPTPSAALSGCSQSFSNALENENDGTTFVSLSSDEAPQQWQQQHGMAPKRTKMEITTPTAATKAATTVVPSLQAKMDEQFGELWAEIGRMKEQQSTMMSTIMQLQMLLLQKKNEKRQEFNDFAS
;
A
#
# COMPACT_ATOMS: atom_id res chain seq x y z
N MET A 1 -5.36 -2.85 9.45
CA MET A 1 -4.31 -2.91 8.39
C MET A 1 -3.44 -1.66 8.49
N SER A 2 -2.16 -1.74 8.12
CA SER A 2 -1.25 -0.57 8.15
C SER A 2 -1.65 0.45 7.09
N LEU A 3 -1.58 1.76 7.40
CA LEU A 3 -1.92 2.85 6.46
C LEU A 3 -1.01 2.88 5.22
N ALA A 4 0.16 2.24 5.29
CA ALA A 4 1.10 2.18 4.18
C ALA A 4 0.50 1.54 2.93
N TRP A 5 -0.46 0.61 3.10
CA TRP A 5 -1.11 -0.10 2.00
C TRP A 5 -2.01 0.80 1.14
N ASN A 6 -2.29 2.04 1.53
CA ASN A 6 -2.98 2.99 0.65
C ASN A 6 -2.12 3.39 -0.58
N PHE A 7 -0.80 3.22 -0.48
CA PHE A 7 0.14 3.60 -1.54
C PHE A 7 0.69 2.41 -2.34
N PHE A 8 0.33 1.18 -1.94
CA PHE A 8 0.81 -0.05 -2.55
C PHE A 8 -0.34 -1.01 -2.83
N THR A 9 -0.30 -1.64 -3.98
CA THR A 9 -1.21 -2.74 -4.31
C THR A 9 -0.51 -4.07 -4.05
N LEU A 10 -1.16 -4.96 -3.31
CA LEU A 10 -0.66 -6.31 -3.06
C LEU A 10 -1.31 -7.28 -4.06
N SER A 11 -0.51 -7.95 -4.88
CA SER A 11 -0.95 -9.06 -5.73
C SER A 11 -0.17 -10.30 -5.32
N ASP A 12 -0.88 -11.35 -4.90
CA ASP A 12 -0.33 -12.60 -4.36
C ASP A 12 0.63 -12.37 -3.17
N ARG A 13 1.94 -12.33 -3.46
CA ARG A 13 3.02 -12.14 -2.49
C ARG A 13 3.96 -11.01 -2.90
N VAL A 14 3.54 -10.16 -3.83
CA VAL A 14 4.34 -9.05 -4.35
C VAL A 14 3.60 -7.75 -4.11
N ALA A 15 4.26 -6.83 -3.41
CA ALA A 15 3.78 -5.47 -3.21
C ALA A 15 4.30 -4.59 -4.36
N TYR A 16 3.37 -3.93 -5.04
CA TYR A 16 3.63 -3.01 -6.14
C TYR A 16 3.37 -1.58 -5.67
N CYS A 17 4.28 -0.66 -5.96
CA CYS A 17 4.02 0.76 -5.73
C CYS A 17 3.05 1.29 -6.79
N ASN A 18 2.08 2.11 -6.40
CA ASN A 18 1.12 2.69 -7.34
C ASN A 18 1.68 3.87 -8.14
N TYR A 19 2.85 4.39 -7.75
CA TYR A 19 3.44 5.63 -8.29
C TYR A 19 4.76 5.40 -9.04
N CYS A 20 5.34 4.20 -8.97
CA CYS A 20 6.53 3.84 -9.72
C CYS A 20 6.57 2.33 -9.96
N ASP A 21 7.47 1.87 -10.82
CA ASP A 21 7.62 0.45 -11.18
C ASP A 21 8.32 -0.40 -10.10
N TYR A 22 8.36 0.08 -8.86
CA TYR A 22 8.93 -0.66 -7.74
C TYR A 22 8.02 -1.81 -7.34
N LYS A 23 8.61 -3.01 -7.28
CA LYS A 23 7.98 -4.22 -6.77
C LYS A 23 8.89 -4.94 -5.80
N LYS A 24 8.32 -5.50 -4.74
CA LYS A 24 9.06 -6.31 -3.77
C LYS A 24 8.23 -7.48 -3.29
N GLU A 25 8.85 -8.64 -3.21
CA GLU A 25 8.26 -9.82 -2.56
C GLU A 25 8.06 -9.56 -1.07
N PHE A 26 6.84 -9.80 -0.61
CA PHE A 26 6.40 -9.54 0.74
C PHE A 26 5.80 -10.82 1.33
N PRO A 27 6.54 -11.57 2.16
CA PRO A 27 5.98 -12.72 2.84
C PRO A 27 4.94 -12.26 3.87
N PRO A 28 3.96 -13.12 4.22
CA PRO A 28 2.79 -12.75 5.03
C PRO A 28 3.13 -12.19 6.42
N SER A 29 4.33 -12.46 6.95
CA SER A 29 4.80 -11.97 8.25
C SER A 29 5.79 -10.80 8.15
N SER A 30 6.07 -10.26 6.97
CA SER A 30 7.04 -9.17 6.84
C SER A 30 6.53 -7.85 7.42
N PRO A 31 7.40 -7.06 8.04
CA PRO A 31 7.06 -5.71 8.49
C PRO A 31 6.96 -4.75 7.29
N THR A 32 6.05 -3.77 7.37
CA THR A 32 5.87 -2.75 6.33
C THR A 32 7.01 -1.71 6.28
N THR A 33 8.08 -1.90 7.05
CA THR A 33 9.22 -0.96 7.15
C THR A 33 9.90 -0.74 5.82
N THR A 34 10.06 -1.78 4.99
CA THR A 34 10.68 -1.59 3.66
C THR A 34 9.81 -0.69 2.76
N LEU A 35 8.49 -0.86 2.81
CA LEU A 35 7.56 -0.04 2.01
C LEU A 35 7.62 1.43 2.43
N LEU A 36 7.73 1.69 3.74
CA LEU A 36 7.95 3.05 4.25
C LEU A 36 9.30 3.63 3.83
N SER A 37 10.38 2.83 3.87
CA SER A 37 11.69 3.29 3.38
C SER A 37 11.61 3.66 1.90
N HIS A 38 10.97 2.83 1.08
CA HIS A 38 10.75 3.13 -0.33
C HIS A 38 10.01 4.47 -0.53
N LEU A 39 8.88 4.68 0.16
CA LEU A 39 8.16 5.96 0.15
C LEU A 39 9.07 7.13 0.54
N THR A 40 9.88 6.97 1.59
CA THR A 40 10.75 8.03 2.08
C THR A 40 11.81 8.45 1.06
N TYR A 41 12.41 7.49 0.35
CA TYR A 41 13.49 7.77 -0.61
C TYR A 41 13.01 8.14 -2.01
N LYS A 42 11.93 7.52 -2.50
CA LYS A 42 11.46 7.68 -3.88
C LYS A 42 10.28 8.65 -3.99
N HIS A 43 9.49 8.80 -2.93
CA HIS A 43 8.27 9.61 -2.93
C HIS A 43 8.15 10.46 -1.65
N PRO A 44 9.07 11.42 -1.42
CA PRO A 44 9.11 12.20 -0.19
C PRO A 44 7.79 12.95 0.07
N ASP A 45 7.13 13.43 -0.99
CA ASP A 45 5.84 14.13 -0.89
C ASP A 45 4.72 13.23 -0.35
N LEU A 46 4.67 11.97 -0.80
CA LEU A 46 3.70 10.98 -0.32
C LEU A 46 4.00 10.55 1.12
N HIS A 47 5.29 10.49 1.48
CA HIS A 47 5.69 10.20 2.86
C HIS A 47 5.29 11.33 3.82
N GLU A 48 5.32 12.59 3.38
CA GLU A 48 4.75 13.70 4.16
C GLU A 48 3.24 13.56 4.33
N ALA A 49 2.51 13.21 3.27
CA ALA A 49 1.07 12.96 3.35
C ALA A 49 0.76 11.83 4.33
N PHE A 50 1.52 10.73 4.29
CA PHE A 50 1.42 9.61 5.24
C PHE A 50 1.64 10.05 6.70
N LYS A 51 2.58 10.96 6.95
CA LYS A 51 2.81 11.51 8.31
C LYS A 51 1.65 12.38 8.80
N ARG A 52 0.98 13.08 7.89
CA ARG A 52 -0.14 13.98 8.20
C ARG A 52 -1.45 13.22 8.39
N GLU A 53 -1.55 11.98 7.89
CA GLU A 53 -2.74 11.18 8.16
C GLU A 53 -2.94 11.05 9.67
N PRO A 54 -4.13 11.43 10.17
CA PRO A 54 -4.43 11.32 11.58
C PRO A 54 -4.33 9.84 11.93
N LYS A 55 -3.32 9.47 12.73
CA LYS A 55 -3.26 8.13 13.31
C LYS A 55 -4.64 7.91 13.91
N PRO A 56 -5.38 6.85 13.51
CA PRO A 56 -6.66 6.56 14.12
C PRO A 56 -6.35 6.52 15.60
N ARG A 57 -6.86 7.52 16.33
CA ARG A 57 -6.66 7.60 17.77
C ARG A 57 -7.24 6.29 18.24
N ARG A 58 -6.37 5.30 18.54
CA ARG A 58 -6.78 4.13 19.28
C ARG A 58 -7.48 4.76 20.46
N ASN A 59 -8.80 4.62 20.50
CA ASN A 59 -9.61 5.20 21.54
C ASN A 59 -9.03 4.62 22.82
N SER A 60 -8.08 5.34 23.42
CA SER A 60 -7.47 5.05 24.70
C SER A 60 -8.48 5.46 25.75
N SER A 61 -9.74 5.10 25.51
CA SER A 61 -10.76 4.85 26.51
C SER A 61 -10.32 3.59 27.27
N ARG A 62 -9.11 3.67 27.83
CA ARG A 62 -8.69 3.01 29.04
C ARG A 62 -9.62 3.62 30.10
N LYS A 63 -10.89 3.17 30.10
CA LYS A 63 -11.70 3.15 31.31
C LYS A 63 -10.77 2.58 32.35
N GLY A 64 -10.43 3.40 33.35
CA GLY A 64 -9.51 3.02 34.40
C GLY A 64 -9.91 1.64 34.90
N ILE A 65 -9.07 0.64 34.62
CA ILE A 65 -9.01 -0.51 35.49
C ILE A 65 -8.36 0.10 36.74
N PRO A 66 -9.07 0.23 37.86
CA PRO A 66 -8.49 0.75 39.08
C PRO A 66 -7.30 -0.14 39.42
N THR A 67 -6.11 0.44 39.43
CA THR A 67 -4.91 -0.19 39.96
C THR A 67 -5.21 -0.52 41.42
N PRO A 68 -5.26 -1.79 41.84
CA PRO A 68 -5.33 -2.10 43.27
C PRO A 68 -4.05 -1.58 43.90
N SER A 69 -4.21 -0.54 44.72
CA SER A 69 -3.16 0.08 45.51
C SER A 69 -2.53 -0.99 46.39
N ALA A 70 -1.20 -1.06 46.31
CA ALA A 70 -0.36 -1.97 47.06
C ALA A 70 -0.70 -1.95 48.55
N ALA A 71 -1.00 -3.13 49.09
CA ALA A 71 -0.76 -3.45 50.48
C ALA A 71 -0.11 -4.83 50.52
N LEU A 72 1.06 -4.86 51.16
CA LEU A 72 1.75 -6.01 51.76
C LEU A 72 2.52 -6.89 50.76
N SER A 73 3.86 -6.77 50.75
CA SER A 73 4.79 -7.35 51.73
C SER A 73 5.12 -8.80 51.40
N GLY A 74 6.35 -9.00 50.92
CA GLY A 74 7.15 -10.20 51.15
C GLY A 74 6.68 -11.52 50.56
N CYS A 75 7.38 -11.98 49.52
CA CYS A 75 7.95 -13.33 49.53
C CYS A 75 8.92 -13.51 48.36
N SER A 76 10.21 -13.56 48.69
CA SER A 76 11.19 -14.34 47.95
C SER A 76 10.80 -15.82 48.06
N GLN A 77 10.42 -16.46 46.97
CA GLN A 77 10.56 -17.91 46.85
C GLN A 77 11.00 -18.28 45.44
N SER A 78 12.21 -18.81 45.41
CA SER A 78 12.80 -19.64 44.37
C SER A 78 11.84 -20.76 43.99
N PHE A 79 11.62 -20.96 42.69
CA PHE A 79 11.16 -22.25 42.18
C PHE A 79 12.06 -22.69 41.05
N SER A 80 13.01 -23.56 41.42
CA SER A 80 13.52 -24.58 40.54
C SER A 80 12.33 -25.43 40.10
N ASN A 81 12.14 -25.60 38.80
CA ASN A 81 11.52 -26.81 38.26
C ASN A 81 12.22 -27.12 36.93
N ALA A 82 13.19 -28.03 37.06
CA ALA A 82 13.56 -28.93 36.00
C ALA A 82 12.34 -29.80 35.69
N LEU A 83 11.91 -29.81 34.43
CA LEU A 83 11.27 -30.99 33.88
C LEU A 83 11.96 -31.26 32.54
N GLU A 84 12.62 -32.39 32.53
CA GLU A 84 13.23 -33.04 31.39
C GLU A 84 12.17 -33.21 30.30
N ASN A 85 12.47 -32.76 29.09
CA ASN A 85 11.88 -33.36 27.92
C ASN A 85 13.00 -33.57 26.92
N GLU A 86 13.37 -34.85 26.84
CA GLU A 86 14.32 -35.36 25.87
C GLU A 86 13.72 -35.28 24.47
N ASN A 87 14.60 -35.10 23.50
CA ASN A 87 14.41 -35.39 22.08
C ASN A 87 13.64 -34.34 21.24
N ASP A 88 14.39 -33.44 20.59
CA ASP A 88 14.60 -33.59 19.15
C ASP A 88 15.77 -32.72 18.70
N GLY A 89 16.73 -33.38 18.05
CA GLY A 89 17.94 -32.77 17.52
C GLY A 89 17.63 -31.70 16.49
N THR A 90 17.57 -30.45 16.95
CA THR A 90 17.74 -29.28 16.09
C THR A 90 19.09 -28.68 16.45
N THR A 91 20.09 -28.98 15.64
CA THR A 91 21.38 -28.30 15.62
C THR A 91 21.14 -26.82 15.34
N PHE A 92 20.99 -26.03 16.41
CA PHE A 92 21.01 -24.58 16.33
C PHE A 92 22.45 -24.14 16.11
N VAL A 93 22.80 -23.89 14.85
CA VAL A 93 24.06 -23.20 14.53
C VAL A 93 23.88 -21.74 14.96
N SER A 94 24.40 -21.42 16.14
CA SER A 94 24.63 -20.05 16.57
C SER A 94 25.64 -19.38 15.63
N LEU A 95 25.14 -18.71 14.61
CA LEU A 95 25.90 -17.73 13.85
C LEU A 95 25.92 -16.43 14.64
N SER A 96 26.92 -16.29 15.50
CA SER A 96 27.38 -14.99 16.00
C SER A 96 27.87 -14.16 14.81
N SER A 97 27.02 -13.27 14.30
CA SER A 97 27.38 -12.32 13.24
C SER A 97 27.71 -10.97 13.87
N ASP A 98 28.78 -10.96 14.67
CA ASP A 98 29.52 -9.75 15.03
C ASP A 98 30.47 -9.43 13.87
N GLU A 99 29.96 -8.75 12.85
CA GLU A 99 30.82 -8.00 11.93
C GLU A 99 30.01 -6.87 11.31
N ALA A 100 30.13 -5.70 11.94
CA ALA A 100 29.67 -4.44 11.39
C ALA A 100 30.71 -3.92 10.37
N PRO A 101 30.36 -3.72 9.09
CA PRO A 101 31.22 -2.98 8.17
C PRO A 101 30.93 -1.48 8.37
N GLN A 102 31.68 -0.87 9.26
CA GLN A 102 31.74 0.57 9.46
C GLN A 102 32.64 1.20 8.38
N GLN A 103 32.22 1.19 7.11
CA GLN A 103 33.01 1.84 6.04
C GLN A 103 32.21 2.22 4.81
N TRP A 104 31.32 3.22 4.89
CA TRP A 104 30.74 3.86 3.68
C TRP A 104 30.47 5.37 3.85
N GLN A 105 31.21 6.06 4.73
CA GLN A 105 30.99 7.49 5.00
C GLN A 105 32.17 8.40 4.62
N GLN A 106 32.97 8.02 3.62
CA GLN A 106 34.03 8.85 3.06
C GLN A 106 34.12 8.72 1.54
N GLN A 107 33.13 9.26 0.83
CA GLN A 107 33.28 9.77 -0.53
C GLN A 107 31.93 10.37 -0.91
N HIS A 108 31.82 11.70 -0.82
CA HIS A 108 30.93 12.61 -1.58
C HIS A 108 30.83 13.93 -0.81
N GLY A 109 32.01 14.50 -0.47
CA GLY A 109 32.14 15.92 -0.21
C GLY A 109 32.09 16.67 -1.55
N MET A 110 30.90 16.86 -2.10
CA MET A 110 30.66 17.85 -3.15
C MET A 110 29.41 18.63 -2.73
N ALA A 111 29.64 19.75 -2.09
CA ALA A 111 28.59 20.72 -1.77
C ALA A 111 27.87 21.13 -3.06
N PRO A 112 26.52 21.17 -3.08
CA PRO A 112 25.81 21.73 -4.21
C PRO A 112 26.17 23.22 -4.28
N LYS A 113 26.90 23.60 -5.34
CA LYS A 113 27.10 25.00 -5.70
C LYS A 113 25.72 25.61 -5.90
N ARG A 114 25.31 26.45 -4.95
CA ARG A 114 24.08 27.22 -4.97
C ARG A 114 24.21 28.23 -6.11
N THR A 115 23.78 27.85 -7.32
CA THR A 115 23.70 28.77 -8.44
C THR A 115 22.62 29.80 -8.12
N LYS A 116 23.06 30.97 -7.67
CA LYS A 116 22.24 32.16 -7.47
C LYS A 116 21.72 32.60 -8.84
N MET A 117 20.52 32.14 -9.21
CA MET A 117 19.82 32.70 -10.35
C MET A 117 19.30 34.09 -9.94
N GLU A 118 19.92 35.13 -10.46
CA GLU A 118 19.38 36.48 -10.41
C GLU A 118 18.09 36.51 -11.22
N ILE A 119 16.99 36.75 -10.52
CA ILE A 119 15.70 37.05 -11.13
C ILE A 119 15.80 38.50 -11.62
N THR A 120 16.18 38.64 -12.88
CA THR A 120 16.11 39.93 -13.58
C THR A 120 14.65 40.20 -13.90
N THR A 121 14.04 41.13 -13.16
CA THR A 121 12.71 41.66 -13.41
C THR A 121 12.70 42.39 -14.77
N PRO A 122 11.88 41.97 -15.77
CA PRO A 122 11.67 42.79 -16.95
C PRO A 122 10.61 43.87 -16.65
N THR A 123 11.09 45.10 -16.51
CA THR A 123 10.31 46.33 -16.46
C THR A 123 9.67 46.62 -17.81
N ALA A 124 8.34 46.67 -17.82
CA ALA A 124 7.42 47.47 -18.63
C ALA A 124 7.85 47.97 -20.02
N ALA A 125 7.23 47.38 -21.05
CA ALA A 125 6.68 47.99 -22.29
C ALA A 125 6.61 46.84 -23.32
N THR A 126 5.49 46.49 -23.95
CA THR A 126 4.76 47.34 -24.89
C THR A 126 3.42 46.67 -25.18
N LYS A 127 2.36 47.47 -25.25
CA LYS A 127 1.02 47.08 -25.74
C LYS A 127 1.12 46.66 -27.22
N ALA A 128 0.58 45.48 -27.54
CA ALA A 128 -0.01 45.04 -28.82
C ALA A 128 0.38 43.59 -29.14
N ALA A 129 -0.46 42.63 -28.75
CA ALA A 129 -0.60 41.32 -29.40
C ALA A 129 -1.75 40.54 -28.73
N THR A 130 -2.95 41.10 -28.77
CA THR A 130 -4.17 40.33 -28.55
C THR A 130 -4.44 39.54 -29.83
N THR A 131 -4.89 38.29 -29.69
CA THR A 131 -5.54 37.43 -30.71
C THR A 131 -4.70 36.30 -31.37
N VAL A 132 -4.11 35.36 -30.61
CA VAL A 132 -3.74 34.02 -31.15
C VAL A 132 -3.98 32.85 -30.17
N VAL A 133 -4.33 33.10 -28.90
CA VAL A 133 -4.45 32.05 -27.87
C VAL A 133 -5.66 31.07 -27.98
N PRO A 134 -6.81 31.36 -28.62
CA PRO A 134 -7.96 30.44 -28.55
C PRO A 134 -7.77 29.10 -29.29
N SER A 135 -6.75 28.95 -30.13
CA SER A 135 -6.56 27.73 -30.95
C SER A 135 -6.06 26.52 -30.15
N LEU A 136 -5.30 26.73 -29.07
CA LEU A 136 -4.77 25.62 -28.27
C LEU A 136 -5.81 25.05 -27.29
N GLN A 137 -6.66 25.92 -26.72
CA GLN A 137 -7.70 25.48 -25.78
C GLN A 137 -8.74 24.60 -26.49
N ALA A 138 -9.18 24.99 -27.68
CA ALA A 138 -10.15 24.22 -28.47
C ALA A 138 -9.64 22.80 -28.81
N LYS A 139 -8.34 22.65 -29.11
CA LYS A 139 -7.73 21.33 -29.37
C LYS A 139 -7.69 20.45 -28.12
N MET A 140 -7.42 21.02 -26.96
CA MET A 140 -7.44 20.25 -25.71
C MET A 140 -8.86 19.80 -25.38
N ASP A 141 -9.86 20.67 -25.54
CA ASP A 141 -11.25 20.33 -25.24
C ASP A 141 -11.79 19.23 -26.18
N GLU A 142 -11.39 19.23 -27.46
CA GLU A 142 -11.71 18.16 -28.41
C GLU A 142 -11.08 16.81 -27.99
N GLN A 143 -9.80 16.81 -27.60
CA GLN A 143 -9.13 15.58 -27.12
C GLN A 143 -9.74 15.05 -25.81
N PHE A 144 -10.12 15.93 -24.89
CA PHE A 144 -10.82 15.51 -23.68
C PHE A 144 -12.19 14.92 -24.01
N GLY A 145 -12.92 15.51 -24.96
CA GLY A 145 -14.22 14.99 -25.42
C GLY A 145 -14.13 13.55 -25.93
N GLU A 146 -13.15 13.25 -26.80
CA GLU A 146 -12.93 11.90 -27.32
C GLU A 146 -12.56 10.91 -26.21
N LEU A 147 -11.69 11.31 -25.27
CA LEU A 147 -11.30 10.46 -24.14
C LEU A 147 -12.50 10.12 -23.24
N TRP A 148 -13.36 11.09 -22.94
CA TRP A 148 -14.57 10.85 -22.14
C TRP A 148 -15.57 9.94 -22.85
N ALA A 149 -15.72 10.08 -24.16
CA ALA A 149 -16.55 9.18 -24.96
C ALA A 149 -16.00 7.74 -24.90
N GLU A 150 -14.68 7.56 -24.98
CA GLU A 150 -14.05 6.24 -24.89
C GLU A 150 -14.24 5.59 -23.51
N ILE A 151 -14.05 6.36 -22.43
CA ILE A 151 -14.33 5.89 -21.06
C ILE A 151 -15.82 5.48 -20.94
N GLY A 152 -16.73 6.22 -21.57
CA GLY A 152 -18.15 5.86 -21.64
C GLY A 152 -18.39 4.51 -22.32
N ARG A 153 -17.76 4.27 -23.48
CA ARG A 153 -17.85 3.00 -24.22
C ARG A 153 -17.31 1.83 -23.40
N MET A 154 -16.17 2.01 -22.73
CA MET A 154 -15.58 0.96 -21.89
C MET A 154 -16.49 0.58 -20.72
N LYS A 155 -17.16 1.56 -20.09
CA LYS A 155 -18.12 1.29 -19.01
C LYS A 155 -19.34 0.51 -19.50
N GLU A 156 -19.86 0.85 -20.69
CA GLU A 156 -20.98 0.13 -21.29
C GLU A 156 -20.61 -1.32 -21.66
N GLN A 157 -19.40 -1.51 -22.21
CA GLN A 157 -18.87 -2.85 -22.47
C GLN A 157 -18.71 -3.67 -21.18
N GLN A 158 -18.20 -3.05 -20.10
CA GLN A 158 -18.07 -3.71 -18.80
C GLN A 158 -19.44 -4.10 -18.24
N SER A 159 -20.44 -3.21 -18.32
CA SER A 159 -21.82 -3.47 -17.90
C SER A 159 -22.42 -4.66 -18.68
N THR A 160 -22.25 -4.66 -20.00
CA THR A 160 -22.71 -5.75 -20.87
C THR A 160 -22.05 -7.08 -20.51
N MET A 161 -20.74 -7.09 -20.29
CA MET A 161 -20.00 -8.29 -19.89
C MET A 161 -20.46 -8.83 -18.52
N MET A 162 -20.73 -7.95 -17.55
CA MET A 162 -21.25 -8.38 -16.25
C MET A 162 -22.67 -8.98 -16.38
N SER A 163 -23.52 -8.38 -17.22
CA SER A 163 -24.85 -8.90 -17.51
C SER A 163 -24.80 -10.30 -18.15
N THR A 164 -23.91 -10.52 -19.13
CA THR A 164 -23.78 -11.84 -19.77
C THR A 164 -23.23 -12.90 -18.82
N ILE A 165 -22.28 -12.54 -17.95
CA ILE A 165 -21.78 -13.43 -16.89
C ILE A 165 -22.94 -13.85 -15.96
N MET A 166 -23.79 -12.91 -15.53
CA MET A 166 -24.94 -13.22 -14.68
C MET A 166 -25.94 -14.14 -15.39
N GLN A 167 -26.23 -13.89 -16.68
CA GLN A 167 -27.12 -14.75 -17.48
C GLN A 167 -26.57 -16.17 -17.61
N LEU A 168 -25.27 -16.33 -17.85
CA LEU A 168 -24.62 -17.65 -17.91
C LEU A 168 -24.68 -18.36 -16.55
N GLN A 169 -24.45 -17.65 -15.44
CA GLN A 169 -24.58 -18.23 -14.10
C GLN A 169 -26.01 -18.74 -13.83
N MET A 170 -27.02 -17.97 -14.24
CA MET A 170 -28.42 -18.38 -14.12
C MET A 170 -28.73 -19.64 -14.94
N LEU A 171 -28.26 -19.73 -16.18
CA LEU A 171 -28.45 -20.92 -17.03
C LEU A 171 -27.75 -22.15 -16.44
N LEU A 172 -26.54 -21.99 -15.89
CA LEU A 172 -25.83 -23.09 -15.22
C LEU A 172 -26.57 -23.59 -13.98
N LEU A 173 -27.19 -22.69 -13.21
CA LEU A 173 -28.02 -23.06 -12.06
C LEU A 173 -29.30 -23.80 -12.49
N GLN A 174 -29.98 -23.33 -13.53
CA GLN A 174 -31.14 -24.01 -14.10
C GLN A 174 -30.79 -25.43 -14.54
N LYS A 175 -29.72 -25.59 -15.33
CA LYS A 175 -29.26 -26.90 -15.80
C LYS A 175 -28.83 -27.83 -14.67
N LYS A 176 -28.28 -27.28 -13.57
CA LYS A 176 -27.94 -28.04 -12.37
C LYS A 176 -29.20 -28.54 -11.64
N ASN A 177 -30.27 -27.75 -11.64
CA ASN A 177 -31.53 -28.14 -11.03
C ASN A 177 -32.27 -29.20 -11.85
N GLU A 178 -32.27 -29.10 -13.18
CA GLU A 178 -32.82 -30.12 -14.09
C GLU A 178 -32.16 -31.49 -13.84
N LYS A 179 -30.83 -31.55 -13.79
CA LYS A 179 -30.10 -32.79 -13.47
C LYS A 179 -30.42 -33.37 -12.10
N ARG A 180 -30.71 -32.51 -11.11
CA ARG A 180 -31.14 -32.97 -9.77
C ARG A 180 -32.55 -33.56 -9.81
N GLN A 181 -33.43 -32.99 -10.62
CA GLN A 181 -34.78 -33.51 -10.82
C GLN A 181 -34.75 -34.88 -11.50
N GLU A 182 -33.99 -35.02 -12.60
CA GLU A 182 -33.78 -36.31 -13.28
C GLU A 182 -33.26 -37.40 -12.33
N PHE A 183 -32.33 -37.05 -11.42
CA PHE A 183 -31.82 -37.98 -10.41
C PHE A 183 -32.88 -38.40 -9.38
N ASN A 184 -33.73 -37.47 -8.94
CA ASN A 184 -34.81 -37.77 -7.99
C ASN A 184 -35.90 -38.65 -8.62
N ASP A 185 -36.21 -38.42 -9.90
CA ASP A 185 -37.19 -39.21 -10.65
C ASP A 185 -36.69 -40.66 -10.84
N PHE A 186 -35.38 -40.88 -10.96
CA PHE A 186 -34.80 -42.24 -11.04
C PHE A 186 -34.76 -42.97 -9.69
N ALA A 187 -34.78 -42.22 -8.58
CA ALA A 187 -34.72 -42.78 -7.24
C ALA A 187 -36.09 -43.16 -6.65
N SER A 188 -37.19 -42.77 -7.32
CA SER A 188 -38.59 -43.01 -6.91
C SER A 188 -39.16 -44.25 -7.60
#